data_AF-A0A423VBS0-F1
#
_entry.id   AF-A0A423VBS0-F1
#
_cell.length_a   1.000
_cell.length_b   1.000
_cell.length_c   1.000
_cell.angle_alpha   90.00
_cell.angle_beta   90.00
_cell.angle_gamma   90.00
#
_symmetry.space_group_name_H-M   'P 1'
#
loop_
_entity.id
_entity.type
_entity.pdbx_description
1 polymer ?
#
loop_
_entity_poly.entity_id
_entity_poly.type
_entity_poly.pdbx_seq_one_letter_code
_entity_poly.pdbx_strand_id
1 'polypeptide(L)'
;MAPRIFIPGLVATLSYILQASAQLSGTVGPSTTTASKSATKVCNILDYGGVADASTDNSDAITSAWTDCVAGGEVYIPEGDYGLSTWVTLTGGQGVSINLEGTIYRTGTDDGNMIFIEHTTDFEFYSATSKGAIQGYGYEFHKDGEYGPRLLRCYQCENFSFHDIILVDGNHAHEETSPQFHLSLDTCTNGEIYNMVIHGGYQGGLDGIDVWGTNIWIHDIEVSNKDECVTVKDPSDHLLIEQIHCNWSGGCAMGSLATGIGEIGMTASVVLPDMADHLITDIHDIEYNYVYTHHSNQMYMIKSNGGSGDVYNLAFNNFMGHSNAYTLDFDTAWSSMDVADGDGISYSNISFSGWTGTCQDGTQRGPIKIDCPEAVPCSDITVEDFNVWTDDGDEVYYVCQNAYGEGACLNSAEANTAYTTTQTVTTVADYSYSTMANELTTGYDISVSIPVPTMPASFYPGRQPISAILNGAASSEGTAISAAATASASNAVATAGHIGVSGYPSSSSTSSFVTSYHTTLAEESETSTAVAQPSIGTPGGQAWGQGSGAFDGQNGWFEAKAVTSSSVSAPATTVPPSCRKNSAKLRRH
;
A
#
# COMPACT_ATOMS: atom_id res chain seq x y z
N MET A 1 -44.31 43.65 -39.26
CA MET A 1 -43.06 42.89 -39.48
C MET A 1 -42.01 43.49 -38.56
N ALA A 2 -41.66 42.80 -37.47
CA ALA A 2 -40.56 43.16 -36.57
C ALA A 2 -39.53 42.02 -36.63
N PRO A 3 -38.22 42.30 -36.58
CA PRO A 3 -37.21 41.28 -36.75
C PRO A 3 -37.07 40.48 -35.45
N ARG A 4 -37.02 39.15 -35.56
CA ARG A 4 -36.72 38.24 -34.47
C ARG A 4 -35.21 38.23 -34.25
N ILE A 5 -34.78 38.63 -33.05
CA ILE A 5 -33.41 38.46 -32.56
C ILE A 5 -33.25 36.98 -32.18
N PHE A 6 -32.34 36.28 -32.85
CA PHE A 6 -31.90 34.95 -32.44
C PHE A 6 -30.87 35.11 -31.34
N ILE A 7 -31.20 34.62 -30.13
CA ILE A 7 -30.23 34.40 -29.05
C ILE A 7 -29.65 32.99 -29.29
N PRO A 8 -28.34 32.82 -29.47
CA PRO A 8 -27.75 31.49 -29.52
C PRO A 8 -27.83 30.91 -28.10
N GLY A 9 -28.57 29.81 -27.96
CA GLY A 9 -28.60 29.03 -26.73
C GLY A 9 -27.20 28.46 -26.49
N LEU A 10 -26.58 28.92 -25.40
CA LEU A 10 -25.39 28.32 -24.82
C LEU A 10 -25.78 26.89 -24.42
N VAL A 11 -25.37 25.90 -25.21
CA VAL A 11 -25.42 24.49 -24.79
C VAL A 11 -24.29 24.34 -23.80
N ALA A 12 -24.59 24.51 -22.51
CA ALA A 12 -23.73 24.04 -21.44
C ALA A 12 -23.73 22.52 -21.51
N THR A 13 -22.68 21.95 -22.10
CA THR A 13 -22.33 20.55 -21.89
C THR A 13 -21.96 20.44 -20.41
N LEU A 14 -22.89 19.97 -19.59
CA LEU A 14 -22.54 19.38 -18.31
C LEU A 14 -21.63 18.20 -18.65
N SER A 15 -20.31 18.40 -18.55
CA SER A 15 -19.39 17.30 -18.34
C SER A 15 -19.84 16.66 -17.04
N TYR A 16 -20.47 15.48 -17.14
CA TYR A 16 -20.61 14.60 -16.00
C TYR A 16 -19.18 14.16 -15.68
N ILE A 17 -18.52 14.89 -14.79
CA ILE A 17 -17.32 14.40 -14.10
C ILE A 17 -17.81 13.14 -13.39
N LEU A 18 -17.49 11.99 -13.97
CA LEU A 18 -17.60 10.73 -13.26
C LEU A 18 -16.58 10.85 -12.14
N GLN A 19 -17.02 11.23 -10.94
CA GLN A 19 -16.17 11.05 -9.77
C GLN A 19 -15.84 9.55 -9.75
N ALA A 20 -14.55 9.23 -9.82
CA ALA A 20 -14.05 7.89 -9.58
C ALA A 20 -14.49 7.49 -8.15
N SER A 21 -15.68 6.92 -8.02
CA SER A 21 -16.16 6.29 -6.80
C SER A 21 -15.60 4.89 -6.82
N ALA A 22 -14.33 4.76 -6.45
CA ALA A 22 -13.77 3.47 -6.08
C ALA A 22 -14.41 3.08 -4.74
N GLN A 23 -15.30 2.11 -4.79
CA GLN A 23 -16.00 1.59 -3.62
C GLN A 23 -15.68 0.11 -3.48
N LEU A 24 -15.64 -0.37 -2.24
CA LEU A 24 -15.64 -1.81 -1.95
C LEU A 24 -16.66 -2.52 -2.84
N SER A 25 -16.28 -3.62 -3.47
CA SER A 25 -17.14 -4.39 -4.37
C SER A 25 -18.15 -5.27 -3.61
N GLY A 26 -17.99 -5.41 -2.29
CA GLY A 26 -18.88 -6.19 -1.43
C GLY A 26 -18.64 -5.97 0.06
N THR A 27 -19.04 -6.96 0.87
CA THR A 27 -18.73 -6.99 2.29
C THR A 27 -17.26 -7.32 2.50
N VAL A 28 -16.66 -6.73 3.52
CA VAL A 28 -15.31 -7.04 4.01
C VAL A 28 -15.41 -7.64 5.43
N GLY A 29 -14.30 -8.20 5.91
CA GLY A 29 -14.20 -8.74 7.25
C GLY A 29 -14.64 -10.21 7.38
N PRO A 30 -14.53 -10.79 8.58
CA PRO A 30 -14.91 -12.17 8.85
C PRO A 30 -16.42 -12.39 8.70
N SER A 31 -16.81 -13.59 8.26
CA SER A 31 -18.21 -13.98 8.08
C SER A 31 -18.88 -14.41 9.39
N THR A 32 -18.10 -14.78 10.41
CA THR A 32 -18.57 -15.10 11.76
C THR A 32 -17.82 -14.30 12.82
N THR A 33 -18.50 -14.02 13.95
CA THR A 33 -17.93 -13.17 15.01
C THR A 33 -16.94 -13.93 15.90
N THR A 34 -15.95 -13.25 16.47
CA THR A 34 -15.08 -13.77 17.56
C THR A 34 -15.85 -14.48 18.67
N ALA A 35 -17.00 -13.94 19.09
CA ALA A 35 -17.86 -14.56 20.10
C ALA A 35 -18.42 -15.93 19.68
N SER A 36 -18.69 -16.13 18.39
CA SER A 36 -19.12 -17.43 17.85
C SER A 36 -17.95 -18.42 17.80
N LYS A 37 -16.75 -17.95 17.42
CA LYS A 37 -15.53 -18.75 17.32
C LYS A 37 -15.07 -19.24 18.70
N SER A 38 -14.94 -18.32 19.65
CA SER A 38 -14.62 -18.62 21.06
C SER A 38 -15.68 -19.50 21.74
N ALA A 39 -16.97 -19.35 21.42
CA ALA A 39 -18.01 -20.23 21.94
C ALA A 39 -17.92 -21.68 21.43
N THR A 40 -17.31 -21.88 20.26
CA THR A 40 -17.03 -23.22 19.71
C THR A 40 -15.90 -23.87 20.49
N LYS A 41 -14.75 -23.17 20.58
CA LYS A 41 -13.59 -23.63 21.33
C LYS A 41 -12.60 -22.50 21.56
N VAL A 42 -12.02 -22.44 22.76
CA VAL A 42 -10.86 -21.59 23.05
C VAL A 42 -9.65 -22.48 23.28
N CYS A 43 -8.62 -22.29 22.48
CA CYS A 43 -7.31 -22.92 22.59
C CYS A 43 -6.34 -21.91 23.21
N ASN A 44 -6.33 -21.82 24.54
CA ASN A 44 -5.40 -20.97 25.28
C ASN A 44 -4.00 -21.56 25.19
N ILE A 45 -3.01 -20.83 24.65
CA ILE A 45 -1.66 -21.36 24.42
C ILE A 45 -0.99 -21.91 25.70
N LEU A 46 -1.38 -21.44 26.89
CA LEU A 46 -0.87 -21.95 28.17
C LEU A 46 -1.26 -23.43 28.39
N ASP A 47 -2.41 -23.86 27.88
CA ASP A 47 -2.86 -25.26 27.94
C ASP A 47 -2.10 -26.16 26.94
N TYR A 48 -1.39 -25.55 25.98
CA TYR A 48 -0.55 -26.21 24.97
C TYR A 48 0.95 -26.07 25.28
N GLY A 49 1.29 -25.73 26.53
CA GLY A 49 2.68 -25.63 27.00
C GLY A 49 3.31 -24.24 26.83
N GLY A 50 2.54 -23.24 26.43
CA GLY A 50 2.98 -21.86 26.38
C GLY A 50 3.38 -21.33 27.77
N VAL A 51 4.36 -20.46 27.80
CA VAL A 51 4.89 -19.84 29.02
C VAL A 51 4.95 -18.34 28.81
N ALA A 52 4.28 -17.60 29.71
CA ALA A 52 4.34 -16.14 29.79
C ALA A 52 5.71 -15.69 30.35
N ASP A 53 6.74 -15.87 29.52
CA ASP A 53 8.09 -15.39 29.71
C ASP A 53 8.63 -14.88 28.36
N ALA A 54 9.19 -13.67 28.35
CA ALA A 54 9.67 -13.00 27.14
C ALA A 54 10.82 -13.75 26.41
N SER A 55 11.43 -14.75 27.05
CA SER A 55 12.57 -15.49 26.50
C SER A 55 12.24 -16.91 26.04
N THR A 56 11.18 -17.50 26.60
CA THR A 56 10.78 -18.88 26.29
C THR A 56 10.11 -18.94 24.91
N ASP A 57 10.53 -19.87 24.05
CA ASP A 57 9.91 -20.05 22.74
C ASP A 57 8.49 -20.60 22.87
N ASN A 58 7.51 -19.87 22.34
CA ASN A 58 6.09 -20.24 22.36
C ASN A 58 5.59 -20.78 21.01
N SER A 59 6.46 -20.98 20.04
CA SER A 59 6.14 -21.46 18.68
C SER A 59 5.32 -22.77 18.66
N ASP A 60 5.75 -23.79 19.41
CA ASP A 60 5.05 -25.08 19.52
C ASP A 60 3.65 -24.94 20.15
N ALA A 61 3.52 -24.07 21.16
CA ALA A 61 2.26 -23.84 21.85
C ALA A 61 1.26 -23.12 20.94
N ILE A 62 1.69 -22.09 20.21
CA ILE A 62 0.88 -21.37 19.22
C ILE A 62 0.45 -22.31 18.10
N THR A 63 1.40 -23.08 17.53
CA THR A 63 1.11 -24.01 16.43
C THR A 63 0.16 -25.14 16.85
N SER A 64 0.32 -25.65 18.06
CA SER A 64 -0.56 -26.69 18.62
C SER A 64 -1.97 -26.15 18.91
N ALA A 65 -2.06 -24.96 19.49
CA ALA A 65 -3.34 -24.29 19.72
C ALA A 65 -4.06 -23.98 18.40
N TRP A 66 -3.34 -23.48 17.39
CA TRP A 66 -3.86 -23.29 16.04
C TRP A 66 -4.40 -24.59 15.48
N THR A 67 -3.60 -25.65 15.44
CA THR A 67 -4.00 -26.96 14.89
C THR A 67 -5.30 -27.48 15.54
N ASP A 68 -5.50 -27.22 16.83
CA ASP A 68 -6.65 -27.70 17.57
C ASP A 68 -7.89 -26.78 17.49
N CYS A 69 -7.73 -25.54 17.05
CA CYS A 69 -8.79 -24.54 16.86
C CYS A 69 -9.01 -24.09 15.40
N VAL A 70 -8.21 -24.59 14.45
CA VAL A 70 -8.16 -24.17 13.04
C VAL A 70 -9.52 -24.21 12.33
N ALA A 71 -10.43 -25.07 12.80
CA ALA A 71 -11.78 -25.21 12.28
C ALA A 71 -12.82 -24.69 13.29
N GLY A 72 -13.08 -23.39 13.27
CA GLY A 72 -14.18 -22.76 14.00
C GLY A 72 -13.84 -22.21 15.40
N GLY A 73 -12.60 -22.35 15.87
CA GLY A 73 -12.20 -21.99 17.25
C GLY A 73 -11.44 -20.67 17.36
N GLU A 74 -10.98 -20.37 18.57
CA GLU A 74 -10.14 -19.22 18.89
C GLU A 74 -8.81 -19.67 19.50
N VAL A 75 -7.70 -19.23 18.91
CA VAL A 75 -6.38 -19.28 19.55
C VAL A 75 -6.27 -18.09 20.49
N TYR A 76 -6.09 -18.35 21.78
CA TYR A 76 -6.02 -17.29 22.79
C TYR A 76 -4.61 -17.17 23.37
N ILE A 77 -4.03 -15.99 23.25
CA ILE A 77 -2.74 -15.60 23.82
C ILE A 77 -3.04 -14.59 24.95
N PRO A 78 -3.09 -15.04 26.22
CA PRO A 78 -3.48 -14.18 27.33
C PRO A 78 -2.48 -13.04 27.59
N GLU A 79 -2.86 -12.11 28.47
CA GLU A 79 -1.96 -11.05 28.94
C GLU A 79 -0.67 -11.67 29.54
N GLY A 80 0.47 -11.17 29.09
CA GLY A 80 1.80 -11.66 29.46
C GLY A 80 2.83 -11.35 28.38
N ASP A 81 4.09 -11.66 28.67
CA ASP A 81 5.19 -11.54 27.72
C ASP A 81 5.52 -12.93 27.16
N TYR A 82 5.69 -13.07 25.84
CA TYR A 82 5.91 -14.38 25.19
C TYR A 82 7.06 -14.29 24.21
N GLY A 83 8.13 -15.07 24.42
CA GLY A 83 9.21 -15.19 23.45
C GLY A 83 8.79 -15.99 22.21
N LEU A 84 9.32 -15.61 21.05
CA LEU A 84 9.19 -16.37 19.80
C LEU A 84 10.56 -16.50 19.14
N SER A 85 11.17 -17.68 19.24
CA SER A 85 12.46 -17.98 18.60
C SER A 85 12.34 -18.73 17.29
N THR A 86 11.24 -19.45 17.10
CA THR A 86 10.94 -20.20 15.88
C THR A 86 9.70 -19.61 15.22
N TRP A 87 9.77 -19.33 13.93
CA TRP A 87 8.64 -18.76 13.17
C TRP A 87 7.49 -19.74 13.04
N VAL A 88 6.26 -19.21 13.01
CA VAL A 88 5.04 -20.01 12.91
C VAL A 88 4.36 -19.79 11.56
N THR A 89 3.99 -20.90 10.92
CA THR A 89 3.11 -20.91 9.74
C THR A 89 1.76 -21.50 10.12
N LEU A 90 0.73 -20.66 10.06
CA LEU A 90 -0.63 -20.94 10.46
C LEU A 90 -1.48 -21.05 9.20
N THR A 91 -1.74 -22.29 8.75
CA THR A 91 -2.35 -22.56 7.45
C THR A 91 -3.71 -23.23 7.58
N GLY A 92 -4.59 -23.03 6.59
CA GLY A 92 -5.83 -23.79 6.42
C GLY A 92 -6.97 -23.42 7.38
N GLY A 93 -6.93 -22.22 7.98
CA GLY A 93 -7.95 -21.74 8.90
C GLY A 93 -9.33 -21.62 8.26
N GLN A 94 -10.37 -22.01 8.99
CA GLN A 94 -11.77 -21.88 8.58
C GLN A 94 -12.60 -21.44 9.77
N GLY A 95 -13.04 -20.18 9.78
CA GLY A 95 -13.84 -19.63 10.88
C GLY A 95 -13.04 -19.54 12.18
N VAL A 96 -11.77 -19.15 12.10
CA VAL A 96 -10.84 -19.15 13.24
C VAL A 96 -10.45 -17.73 13.65
N SER A 97 -10.17 -17.50 14.92
CA SER A 97 -9.63 -16.23 15.42
C SER A 97 -8.31 -16.43 16.18
N ILE A 98 -7.47 -15.40 16.17
CA ILE A 98 -6.36 -15.22 17.10
C ILE A 98 -6.70 -14.02 17.96
N ASN A 99 -6.88 -14.26 19.26
CA ASN A 99 -7.04 -13.22 20.26
C ASN A 99 -5.71 -13.02 21.01
N LEU A 100 -5.00 -11.95 20.69
CA LEU A 100 -3.72 -11.56 21.27
C LEU A 100 -3.92 -10.48 22.34
N GLU A 101 -3.76 -10.85 23.60
CA GLU A 101 -3.78 -9.90 24.73
C GLU A 101 -2.41 -9.69 25.36
N GLY A 102 -1.46 -10.58 25.07
CA GLY A 102 -0.07 -10.47 25.47
C GLY A 102 0.79 -9.67 24.49
N THR A 103 2.08 -9.59 24.79
CA THR A 103 3.11 -9.10 23.87
C THR A 103 4.01 -10.26 23.43
N ILE A 104 4.12 -10.47 22.12
CA ILE A 104 5.07 -11.42 21.52
C ILE A 104 6.39 -10.68 21.28
N TYR A 105 7.50 -11.21 21.80
CA TYR A 105 8.84 -10.68 21.62
C TYR A 105 9.64 -11.59 20.70
N ARG A 106 10.24 -11.01 19.65
CA ARG A 106 11.21 -11.73 18.84
C ARG A 106 12.42 -12.13 19.69
N THR A 107 12.75 -13.41 19.69
CA THR A 107 14.03 -13.93 20.23
C THR A 107 14.82 -14.70 19.18
N GLY A 108 14.18 -15.05 18.06
CA GLY A 108 14.79 -15.73 16.91
C GLY A 108 15.49 -14.77 15.96
N THR A 109 16.34 -15.31 15.08
CA THR A 109 17.14 -14.53 14.12
C THR A 109 17.03 -15.05 12.69
N ASP A 110 16.18 -16.04 12.44
CA ASP A 110 16.01 -16.62 11.11
C ASP A 110 15.35 -15.60 10.16
N ASP A 111 15.61 -15.72 8.87
CA ASP A 111 14.89 -14.96 7.85
C ASP A 111 13.44 -15.44 7.70
N GLY A 112 12.61 -14.66 6.99
CA GLY A 112 11.23 -15.02 6.67
C GLY A 112 10.21 -14.13 7.38
N ASN A 113 9.08 -14.72 7.78
CA ASN A 113 7.99 -14.03 8.49
C ASN A 113 7.85 -14.66 9.87
N MET A 114 7.88 -13.87 10.95
CA MET A 114 7.72 -14.39 12.31
C MET A 114 6.39 -15.12 12.49
N ILE A 115 5.31 -14.51 11.97
CA ILE A 115 3.97 -15.10 11.91
C ILE A 115 3.50 -15.05 10.46
N PHE A 116 3.28 -16.23 9.87
CA PHE A 116 2.76 -16.36 8.51
C PHE A 116 1.40 -17.04 8.54
N ILE A 117 0.34 -16.32 8.16
CA ILE A 117 -1.02 -16.86 8.02
C ILE A 117 -1.27 -17.09 6.53
N GLU A 118 -1.68 -18.29 6.15
CA GLU A 118 -1.90 -18.61 4.74
C GLU A 118 -3.12 -19.49 4.50
N HIS A 119 -3.70 -19.39 3.29
CA HIS A 119 -4.78 -20.24 2.80
C HIS A 119 -5.95 -20.36 3.80
N THR A 120 -6.40 -19.23 4.32
CA THR A 120 -7.28 -19.16 5.48
C THR A 120 -8.53 -18.33 5.15
N THR A 121 -9.71 -18.78 5.59
CA THR A 121 -10.99 -18.11 5.33
C THR A 121 -11.77 -17.87 6.63
N ASP A 122 -12.53 -16.77 6.68
CA ASP A 122 -13.30 -16.36 7.86
C ASP A 122 -12.40 -16.19 9.09
N PHE A 123 -11.44 -15.26 8.99
CA PHE A 123 -10.33 -15.10 9.93
C PHE A 123 -10.33 -13.75 10.65
N GLU A 124 -9.85 -13.73 11.88
CA GLU A 124 -9.78 -12.50 12.68
C GLU A 124 -8.57 -12.55 13.60
N PHE A 125 -7.64 -11.60 13.44
CA PHE A 125 -6.52 -11.40 14.35
C PHE A 125 -6.74 -10.09 15.09
N TYR A 126 -6.97 -10.18 16.40
CA TYR A 126 -7.33 -9.01 17.17
C TYR A 126 -6.80 -9.03 18.61
N SER A 127 -6.92 -7.90 19.29
CA SER A 127 -6.83 -7.78 20.74
C SER A 127 -8.13 -7.22 21.28
N ALA A 128 -8.83 -7.93 22.18
CA ALA A 128 -10.02 -7.36 22.80
C ALA A 128 -9.66 -6.22 23.77
N THR A 129 -8.40 -6.13 24.19
CA THR A 129 -7.93 -5.04 25.04
C THR A 129 -7.31 -3.85 24.32
N SER A 130 -7.15 -3.93 23.01
CA SER A 130 -6.41 -2.95 22.19
C SER A 130 -4.97 -2.74 22.67
N LYS A 131 -4.36 -3.78 23.28
CA LYS A 131 -3.00 -3.76 23.86
C LYS A 131 -2.13 -4.90 23.37
N GLY A 132 -2.70 -5.89 22.68
CA GLY A 132 -1.96 -6.98 22.07
C GLY A 132 -0.89 -6.44 21.13
N ALA A 133 0.34 -6.91 21.29
CA ALA A 133 1.47 -6.36 20.56
C ALA A 133 2.44 -7.42 20.06
N ILE A 134 3.14 -7.10 18.97
CA ILE A 134 4.30 -7.85 18.48
C ILE A 134 5.50 -6.90 18.49
N GLN A 135 6.47 -7.19 19.35
CA GLN A 135 7.75 -6.50 19.45
C GLN A 135 8.82 -7.26 18.67
N GLY A 136 9.19 -6.72 17.52
CA GLY A 136 10.17 -7.28 16.60
C GLY A 136 11.64 -7.07 16.97
N TYR A 137 11.96 -6.15 17.90
CA TYR A 137 13.32 -5.78 18.27
C TYR A 137 14.25 -5.61 17.05
N GLY A 138 13.78 -4.91 16.03
CA GLY A 138 14.54 -4.71 14.82
C GLY A 138 15.78 -3.84 14.93
N TYR A 139 15.82 -2.96 15.93
CA TYR A 139 17.05 -2.24 16.27
C TYR A 139 18.28 -3.15 16.49
N GLU A 140 18.08 -4.43 16.85
CA GLU A 140 19.18 -5.38 17.02
C GLU A 140 19.89 -5.73 15.70
N PHE A 141 19.20 -5.62 14.57
CA PHE A 141 19.77 -5.76 13.24
C PHE A 141 20.19 -4.40 12.68
N HIS A 142 19.31 -3.40 12.78
CA HIS A 142 19.51 -2.10 12.13
C HIS A 142 20.74 -1.34 12.64
N LYS A 143 21.08 -1.47 13.93
CA LYS A 143 22.29 -0.86 14.52
C LYS A 143 23.59 -1.33 13.85
N ASP A 144 23.57 -2.52 13.25
CA ASP A 144 24.70 -3.15 12.56
C ASP A 144 24.59 -2.98 11.03
N GLY A 145 23.61 -2.21 10.55
CA GLY A 145 23.32 -2.05 9.11
C GLY A 145 22.74 -3.31 8.48
N GLU A 146 22.28 -4.23 9.32
CA GLU A 146 21.64 -5.47 8.94
C GLU A 146 20.13 -5.36 9.09
N TYR A 147 19.52 -6.46 8.74
CA TYR A 147 18.13 -6.57 8.44
C TYR A 147 17.74 -8.04 8.82
N GLY A 148 16.67 -8.25 9.61
CA GLY A 148 16.07 -9.54 9.99
C GLY A 148 14.63 -9.83 9.45
N PRO A 149 13.79 -10.60 10.16
CA PRO A 149 12.52 -11.13 9.64
C PRO A 149 11.35 -10.11 9.59
N ARG A 150 10.41 -10.31 8.65
CA ARG A 150 9.12 -9.62 8.63
C ARG A 150 8.29 -10.04 9.85
N LEU A 151 7.42 -9.17 10.34
CA LEU A 151 6.59 -9.52 11.51
C LEU A 151 5.41 -10.41 11.11
N LEU A 152 4.60 -9.94 10.16
CA LEU A 152 3.31 -10.54 9.86
C LEU A 152 3.03 -10.56 8.35
N ARG A 153 2.63 -11.71 7.83
CA ARG A 153 2.13 -11.87 6.45
C ARG A 153 0.82 -12.63 6.45
N CYS A 154 -0.18 -12.15 5.71
CA CYS A 154 -1.37 -12.92 5.32
C CYS A 154 -1.26 -13.23 3.83
N TYR A 155 -1.36 -14.50 3.44
CA TYR A 155 -1.31 -14.93 2.05
C TYR A 155 -2.55 -15.73 1.67
N GLN A 156 -3.25 -15.32 0.61
CA GLN A 156 -4.49 -15.96 0.18
C GLN A 156 -5.49 -16.12 1.33
N CYS A 157 -5.67 -15.03 2.08
CA CYS A 157 -6.67 -14.92 3.12
C CYS A 157 -7.98 -14.35 2.54
N GLU A 158 -9.12 -14.94 2.90
CA GLU A 158 -10.44 -14.51 2.42
C GLU A 158 -11.41 -14.23 3.58
N ASN A 159 -12.16 -13.13 3.52
CA ASN A 159 -13.12 -12.74 4.57
C ASN A 159 -12.41 -12.64 5.92
N PHE A 160 -11.52 -11.66 6.06
CA PHE A 160 -10.60 -11.59 7.18
C PHE A 160 -10.51 -10.20 7.78
N SER A 161 -10.01 -10.11 9.01
CA SER A 161 -9.65 -8.82 9.59
C SER A 161 -8.42 -8.88 10.50
N PHE A 162 -7.71 -7.74 10.56
CA PHE A 162 -6.64 -7.46 11.51
C PHE A 162 -6.99 -6.15 12.23
N HIS A 163 -7.14 -6.17 13.55
CA HIS A 163 -7.49 -4.95 14.25
C HIS A 163 -7.14 -4.90 15.73
N ASP A 164 -7.09 -3.68 16.28
CA ASP A 164 -6.80 -3.41 17.69
C ASP A 164 -5.42 -3.94 18.16
N ILE A 165 -4.52 -4.26 17.25
CA ILE A 165 -3.17 -4.77 17.55
C ILE A 165 -2.08 -3.74 17.24
N ILE A 166 -0.92 -3.92 17.86
CA ILE A 166 0.23 -3.03 17.75
C ILE A 166 1.42 -3.80 17.18
N LEU A 167 2.08 -3.26 16.15
CA LEU A 167 3.28 -3.83 15.54
C LEU A 167 4.45 -2.89 15.78
N VAL A 168 5.55 -3.40 16.36
CA VAL A 168 6.65 -2.55 16.82
C VAL A 168 7.99 -3.10 16.39
N ASP A 169 8.81 -2.22 15.83
CA ASP A 169 10.20 -2.44 15.48
C ASP A 169 10.36 -3.70 14.62
N GLY A 170 9.59 -3.74 13.53
CA GLY A 170 9.72 -4.76 12.50
C GLY A 170 11.11 -4.75 11.89
N ASN A 171 11.53 -5.90 11.37
CA ASN A 171 12.75 -6.00 10.60
C ASN A 171 12.44 -6.18 9.12
N HIS A 172 13.33 -5.64 8.31
CA HIS A 172 13.59 -6.02 6.92
C HIS A 172 14.81 -6.93 6.91
N ALA A 173 15.02 -7.85 5.96
CA ALA A 173 16.19 -8.72 5.63
C ALA A 173 16.94 -8.21 4.36
N HIS A 174 18.22 -8.50 4.15
CA HIS A 174 18.99 -7.97 3.00
C HIS A 174 18.91 -8.86 1.73
N GLU A 175 18.91 -8.23 0.54
CA GLU A 175 19.04 -8.72 -0.86
C GLU A 175 17.79 -8.87 -1.78
N GLU A 176 17.66 -7.86 -2.65
CA GLU A 176 17.36 -7.82 -4.10
C GLU A 176 16.05 -8.35 -4.73
N THR A 177 15.08 -8.97 -4.06
CA THR A 177 13.84 -9.38 -4.81
C THR A 177 12.48 -9.36 -4.10
N SER A 178 12.30 -8.83 -2.89
CA SER A 178 10.93 -8.66 -2.33
C SER A 178 10.89 -7.62 -1.20
N PRO A 179 9.96 -6.65 -1.22
CA PRO A 179 9.76 -5.68 -0.13
C PRO A 179 9.33 -6.33 1.22
N GLN A 180 9.56 -5.63 2.34
CA GLN A 180 9.72 -6.23 3.70
C GLN A 180 9.18 -5.33 4.81
N PHE A 181 8.49 -5.92 5.80
CA PHE A 181 7.20 -5.36 6.23
C PHE A 181 6.86 -5.61 7.70
N HIS A 182 6.14 -4.67 8.31
CA HIS A 182 5.39 -4.94 9.54
C HIS A 182 4.18 -5.82 9.23
N LEU A 183 3.39 -5.48 8.21
CA LEU A 183 2.26 -6.27 7.73
C LEU A 183 2.23 -6.31 6.20
N SER A 184 2.18 -7.52 5.62
CA SER A 184 1.86 -7.70 4.20
C SER A 184 0.59 -8.50 4.01
N LEU A 185 -0.26 -8.02 3.10
CA LEU A 185 -1.49 -8.66 2.65
C LEU A 185 -1.30 -9.08 1.21
N ASP A 186 -1.04 -10.37 1.03
CA ASP A 186 -0.66 -10.96 -0.24
C ASP A 186 -1.82 -11.73 -0.85
N THR A 187 -2.27 -11.29 -2.02
CA THR A 187 -3.33 -11.96 -2.80
C THR A 187 -4.56 -12.23 -1.94
N CYS A 188 -4.95 -11.24 -1.14
CA CYS A 188 -6.03 -11.37 -0.16
C CYS A 188 -7.37 -10.84 -0.71
N THR A 189 -8.49 -11.24 -0.12
CA THR A 189 -9.82 -10.83 -0.59
C THR A 189 -10.81 -10.60 0.56
N ASN A 190 -11.68 -9.60 0.43
CA ASN A 190 -12.71 -9.26 1.43
C ASN A 190 -12.12 -8.97 2.83
N GLY A 191 -11.06 -8.15 2.88
CA GLY A 191 -10.32 -7.84 4.11
C GLY A 191 -10.74 -6.53 4.76
N GLU A 192 -10.73 -6.46 6.09
CA GLU A 192 -10.87 -5.21 6.87
C GLU A 192 -9.71 -5.05 7.85
N ILE A 193 -8.96 -3.96 7.77
CA ILE A 193 -7.77 -3.72 8.60
C ILE A 193 -7.92 -2.37 9.28
N TYR A 194 -7.97 -2.36 10.62
CA TYR A 194 -8.29 -1.13 11.33
C TYR A 194 -7.82 -1.03 12.77
N ASN A 195 -7.79 0.18 13.32
CA ASN A 195 -7.35 0.46 14.69
C ASN A 195 -5.98 -0.18 14.96
N MET A 196 -4.97 0.16 14.17
CA MET A 196 -3.61 -0.35 14.34
C MET A 196 -2.59 0.77 14.47
N VAL A 197 -1.55 0.50 15.26
CA VAL A 197 -0.36 1.36 15.36
C VAL A 197 0.86 0.55 14.96
N ILE A 198 1.64 1.10 14.04
CA ILE A 198 2.84 0.49 13.51
C ILE A 198 4.01 1.45 13.71
N HIS A 199 4.95 1.11 14.59
CA HIS A 199 6.13 1.93 14.85
C HIS A 199 7.41 1.17 14.52
N GLY A 200 8.06 1.53 13.41
CA GLY A 200 9.36 1.04 12.98
C GLY A 200 10.48 2.07 13.13
N GLY A 201 11.72 1.63 12.92
CA GLY A 201 12.89 2.50 12.89
C GLY A 201 12.82 3.52 11.73
N TYR A 202 13.52 4.65 11.88
CA TYR A 202 13.57 5.69 10.86
C TYR A 202 14.60 5.38 9.76
N GLN A 203 14.36 4.29 9.02
CA GLN A 203 15.16 3.82 7.87
C GLN A 203 14.26 3.21 6.78
N GLY A 204 14.69 3.27 5.52
CA GLY A 204 13.99 2.64 4.40
C GLY A 204 13.93 1.11 4.53
N GLY A 205 13.01 0.48 3.81
CA GLY A 205 12.70 -0.94 3.86
C GLY A 205 11.91 -1.37 5.11
N LEU A 206 11.50 -0.46 6.00
CA LEU A 206 10.76 -0.78 7.23
C LEU A 206 9.27 -0.49 7.06
N ASP A 207 8.69 -0.99 5.99
CA ASP A 207 7.39 -0.58 5.49
C ASP A 207 6.27 -0.98 6.48
N GLY A 208 5.21 -0.17 6.52
CA GLY A 208 4.07 -0.36 7.42
C GLY A 208 3.16 -1.47 6.93
N ILE A 209 2.25 -1.11 6.01
CA ILE A 209 1.32 -2.04 5.37
C ILE A 209 1.54 -2.03 3.86
N ASP A 210 1.83 -3.20 3.31
CA ASP A 210 1.80 -3.44 1.87
C ASP A 210 0.65 -4.39 1.53
N VAL A 211 -0.13 -4.01 0.52
CA VAL A 211 -1.36 -4.73 0.16
C VAL A 211 -1.46 -4.96 -1.33
N TRP A 212 -1.77 -6.19 -1.71
CA TRP A 212 -2.31 -6.53 -3.01
C TRP A 212 -3.41 -7.58 -2.91
N GLY A 213 -4.48 -7.35 -3.66
CA GLY A 213 -5.70 -8.14 -3.55
C GLY A 213 -6.95 -7.36 -3.94
N THR A 214 -8.10 -7.91 -3.58
CA THR A 214 -9.40 -7.41 -4.06
C THR A 214 -10.35 -7.14 -2.91
N ASN A 215 -11.10 -6.04 -2.97
CA ASN A 215 -12.15 -5.72 -1.99
C ASN A 215 -11.60 -5.66 -0.55
N ILE A 216 -10.69 -4.71 -0.29
CA ILE A 216 -10.04 -4.55 1.02
C ILE A 216 -10.26 -3.13 1.55
N TRP A 217 -10.70 -3.02 2.80
CA TRP A 217 -10.86 -1.76 3.50
C TRP A 217 -9.76 -1.61 4.55
N ILE A 218 -8.97 -0.54 4.46
CA ILE A 218 -7.93 -0.22 5.44
C ILE A 218 -8.26 1.14 6.03
N HIS A 219 -8.46 1.22 7.34
CA HIS A 219 -8.76 2.51 7.94
C HIS A 219 -8.28 2.65 9.38
N ASP A 220 -8.15 3.87 9.88
CA ASP A 220 -7.75 4.09 11.28
C ASP A 220 -6.38 3.45 11.61
N ILE A 221 -5.37 3.80 10.81
CA ILE A 221 -4.00 3.26 10.93
C ILE A 221 -3.03 4.41 11.22
N GLU A 222 -2.14 4.21 12.19
CA GLU A 222 -0.97 5.07 12.38
C GLU A 222 0.32 4.31 12.03
N VAL A 223 1.17 4.93 11.22
CA VAL A 223 2.49 4.39 10.86
C VAL A 223 3.59 5.41 11.11
N SER A 224 4.64 4.99 11.79
CA SER A 224 5.91 5.72 11.95
C SER A 224 7.06 4.83 11.49
N ASN A 225 7.83 5.27 10.49
CA ASN A 225 8.94 4.53 9.89
C ASN A 225 9.72 5.47 8.94
N LYS A 226 10.42 4.96 7.92
CA LYS A 226 10.96 5.82 6.84
C LYS A 226 10.79 5.23 5.44
N ASP A 227 9.82 4.34 5.31
CA ASP A 227 9.39 3.75 4.04
C ASP A 227 7.85 3.73 3.98
N GLU A 228 7.23 2.81 3.26
CA GLU A 228 5.79 2.84 3.01
C GLU A 228 4.95 2.99 4.28
N CYS A 229 3.95 3.87 4.23
CA CYS A 229 2.92 3.99 5.25
C CYS A 229 1.88 2.88 5.04
N VAL A 230 0.91 3.13 4.15
CA VAL A 230 0.02 2.12 3.57
C VAL A 230 0.19 2.20 2.06
N THR A 231 0.61 1.10 1.42
CA THR A 231 0.99 1.10 0.00
C THR A 231 0.33 -0.03 -0.76
N VAL A 232 -0.26 0.33 -1.91
CA VAL A 232 -0.90 -0.61 -2.84
C VAL A 232 0.14 -1.16 -3.80
N LYS A 233 0.19 -2.49 -3.93
CA LYS A 233 0.99 -3.23 -4.91
C LYS A 233 0.10 -3.85 -5.99
N ASP A 234 0.75 -4.42 -6.99
CA ASP A 234 0.11 -5.09 -8.13
C ASP A 234 -0.06 -6.60 -7.86
N PRO A 235 -1.17 -7.23 -8.31
CA PRO A 235 -2.42 -6.63 -8.81
C PRO A 235 -3.36 -6.24 -7.67
N SER A 236 -4.18 -5.20 -7.87
CA SER A 236 -5.15 -4.76 -6.85
C SER A 236 -6.41 -4.13 -7.41
N ASP A 237 -7.57 -4.45 -6.84
CA ASP A 237 -8.82 -3.80 -7.20
C ASP A 237 -9.84 -3.62 -6.06
N HIS A 238 -10.62 -2.54 -6.12
CA HIS A 238 -11.65 -2.21 -5.12
C HIS A 238 -11.10 -2.05 -3.69
N LEU A 239 -10.08 -1.21 -3.53
CA LEU A 239 -9.52 -0.87 -2.21
C LEU A 239 -10.02 0.49 -1.74
N LEU A 240 -10.44 0.56 -0.48
CA LEU A 240 -10.74 1.81 0.21
C LEU A 240 -9.76 1.99 1.36
N ILE A 241 -9.03 3.10 1.38
CA ILE A 241 -7.96 3.36 2.34
C ILE A 241 -8.20 4.73 2.97
N GLU A 242 -8.58 4.79 4.25
CA GLU A 242 -9.00 6.07 4.84
C GLU A 242 -8.66 6.31 6.31
N GLN A 243 -8.54 7.57 6.72
CA GLN A 243 -8.12 7.95 8.08
C GLN A 243 -6.75 7.36 8.45
N ILE A 244 -5.75 7.65 7.62
CA ILE A 244 -4.37 7.18 7.79
C ILE A 244 -3.51 8.30 8.38
N HIS A 245 -2.77 8.00 9.44
CA HIS A 245 -1.78 8.89 10.05
C HIS A 245 -0.36 8.40 9.74
N CYS A 246 0.28 8.99 8.73
CA CYS A 246 1.69 8.77 8.45
C CYS A 246 2.52 9.73 9.33
N ASN A 247 2.76 9.27 10.56
CA ASN A 247 3.37 10.00 11.66
C ASN A 247 4.90 9.87 11.57
N TRP A 248 5.55 10.72 10.78
CA TRP A 248 6.99 10.63 10.50
C TRP A 248 7.35 9.30 9.82
N SER A 249 6.96 9.17 8.53
CA SER A 249 7.01 7.95 7.72
C SER A 249 7.79 8.16 6.41
N GLY A 250 7.78 7.21 5.48
CA GLY A 250 7.96 7.50 4.06
C GLY A 250 6.70 8.12 3.44
N GLY A 251 5.52 7.71 3.89
CA GLY A 251 4.23 8.16 3.34
C GLY A 251 3.55 7.07 2.51
N CYS A 252 2.28 7.29 2.15
CA CYS A 252 1.55 6.32 1.32
C CYS A 252 2.09 6.30 -0.12
N ALA A 253 1.95 5.17 -0.80
CA ALA A 253 2.35 5.03 -2.19
C ALA A 253 1.54 3.98 -2.97
N MET A 254 1.84 3.90 -4.26
CA MET A 254 1.49 2.80 -5.14
C MET A 254 2.74 2.33 -5.89
N GLY A 255 2.97 1.03 -5.88
CA GLY A 255 4.11 0.38 -6.54
C GLY A 255 5.24 -0.02 -5.60
N SER A 256 6.44 -0.32 -6.10
CA SER A 256 6.86 -0.13 -7.49
C SER A 256 6.05 -0.96 -8.48
N LEU A 257 5.71 -0.36 -9.62
CA LEU A 257 4.97 -1.02 -10.70
C LEU A 257 5.87 -1.26 -11.91
N ALA A 258 5.76 -2.45 -12.50
CA ALA A 258 6.47 -2.88 -13.71
C ALA A 258 5.83 -4.15 -14.31
N THR A 259 6.25 -4.54 -15.52
CA THR A 259 5.86 -5.83 -16.13
C THR A 259 6.50 -7.01 -15.37
N GLY A 260 5.72 -8.03 -15.04
CA GLY A 260 6.22 -9.33 -14.56
C GLY A 260 6.81 -9.35 -13.14
N ILE A 261 6.53 -8.32 -12.34
CA ILE A 261 6.79 -8.31 -10.90
C ILE A 261 5.50 -8.60 -10.13
N GLY A 262 4.91 -9.79 -10.36
CA GLY A 262 4.31 -10.43 -9.19
C GLY A 262 5.44 -10.51 -8.16
N GLU A 263 5.21 -10.07 -6.92
CA GLU A 263 6.23 -9.91 -5.88
C GLU A 263 6.77 -11.25 -5.34
N ILE A 264 7.02 -12.18 -6.26
CA ILE A 264 7.73 -13.41 -6.08
C ILE A 264 9.09 -13.13 -6.69
N GLY A 265 10.17 -13.24 -5.92
CA GLY A 265 11.56 -13.25 -6.41
C GLY A 265 11.89 -14.39 -7.37
N MET A 266 10.93 -14.83 -8.19
CA MET A 266 11.16 -15.65 -9.35
C MET A 266 11.82 -14.78 -10.41
N THR A 267 13.14 -14.91 -10.50
CA THR A 267 13.85 -14.64 -11.75
C THR A 267 12.99 -15.16 -12.91
N ALA A 268 12.80 -14.35 -13.96
CA ALA A 268 12.02 -14.66 -15.16
C ALA A 268 12.38 -15.99 -15.89
N SER A 269 13.32 -16.78 -15.35
CA SER A 269 13.77 -18.05 -15.89
C SER A 269 12.87 -19.26 -15.53
N VAL A 270 11.83 -19.10 -14.71
CA VAL A 270 10.85 -20.17 -14.44
C VAL A 270 9.42 -19.65 -14.68
N VAL A 271 9.17 -19.11 -15.87
CA VAL A 271 7.81 -18.82 -16.32
C VAL A 271 7.28 -20.08 -17.02
N LEU A 272 6.24 -20.69 -16.45
CA LEU A 272 5.43 -21.67 -17.19
C LEU A 272 4.73 -20.92 -18.35
N PRO A 273 4.72 -21.46 -19.58
CA PRO A 273 4.19 -20.78 -20.77
C PRO A 273 2.70 -20.40 -20.70
N ASP A 274 2.02 -20.86 -19.65
CA ASP A 274 0.61 -20.71 -19.34
C ASP A 274 0.30 -19.44 -18.50
N MET A 275 1.33 -18.73 -17.98
CA MET A 275 1.20 -17.59 -17.04
C MET A 275 1.46 -16.22 -17.68
N ALA A 276 1.55 -16.13 -19.01
CA ALA A 276 1.92 -14.89 -19.70
C ALA A 276 0.90 -13.74 -19.57
N ASP A 277 -0.37 -14.04 -19.30
CA ASP A 277 -1.43 -13.05 -19.09
C ASP A 277 -1.39 -12.40 -17.68
N HIS A 278 -0.64 -12.98 -16.72
CA HIS A 278 -0.45 -12.43 -15.36
C HIS A 278 0.80 -11.53 -15.23
N LEU A 279 1.36 -11.05 -16.35
CA LEU A 279 2.60 -10.27 -16.38
C LEU A 279 2.39 -8.77 -16.61
N ILE A 280 1.15 -8.33 -16.76
CA ILE A 280 0.82 -6.90 -16.94
C ILE A 280 0.31 -6.32 -15.64
N THR A 281 0.71 -5.08 -15.32
CA THR A 281 0.13 -4.35 -14.18
C THR A 281 -1.37 -4.17 -14.39
N ASP A 282 -2.17 -4.44 -13.37
CA ASP A 282 -3.62 -4.21 -13.37
C ASP A 282 -4.05 -3.72 -11.99
N ILE A 283 -4.16 -2.39 -11.86
CA ILE A 283 -4.62 -1.76 -10.62
C ILE A 283 -5.77 -0.82 -10.95
N HIS A 284 -6.93 -1.05 -10.34
CA HIS A 284 -8.07 -0.18 -10.57
C HIS A 284 -9.05 -0.11 -9.41
N ASP A 285 -9.95 0.88 -9.42
CA ASP A 285 -10.94 1.07 -8.36
C ASP A 285 -10.29 1.23 -6.97
N ILE A 286 -9.35 2.18 -6.83
CA ILE A 286 -8.66 2.47 -5.55
C ILE A 286 -9.04 3.87 -5.06
N GLU A 287 -9.48 4.01 -3.81
CA GLU A 287 -9.66 5.29 -3.14
C GLU A 287 -8.77 5.41 -1.91
N TYR A 288 -8.01 6.50 -1.83
CA TYR A 288 -7.45 7.00 -0.58
C TYR A 288 -8.21 8.24 -0.14
N ASN A 289 -8.63 8.29 1.13
CA ASN A 289 -9.42 9.40 1.67
C ASN A 289 -8.99 9.79 3.09
N TYR A 290 -8.86 11.07 3.41
CA TYR A 290 -8.46 11.53 4.74
C TYR A 290 -7.11 10.93 5.19
N VAL A 291 -6.06 11.24 4.44
CA VAL A 291 -4.68 10.85 4.79
C VAL A 291 -3.99 12.06 5.41
N TYR A 292 -3.51 11.91 6.63
CA TYR A 292 -2.71 12.89 7.35
C TYR A 292 -1.24 12.48 7.35
N THR A 293 -0.34 13.37 6.93
CA THR A 293 1.09 13.02 6.78
C THR A 293 2.00 14.18 7.16
N HIS A 294 3.00 13.92 8.00
CA HIS A 294 4.00 14.94 8.33
C HIS A 294 5.42 14.38 8.36
N HIS A 295 6.39 15.24 8.06
CA HIS A 295 7.83 14.92 8.08
C HIS A 295 8.19 13.64 7.31
N SER A 296 7.41 13.32 6.28
CA SER A 296 7.54 12.11 5.48
C SER A 296 8.23 12.36 4.15
N ASN A 297 8.56 11.29 3.41
CA ASN A 297 9.14 11.45 2.07
C ASN A 297 8.12 12.07 1.11
N GLN A 298 6.85 11.67 1.19
CA GLN A 298 5.75 12.21 0.39
C GLN A 298 4.43 12.22 1.18
N MET A 299 3.41 12.90 0.65
CA MET A 299 2.01 12.65 1.04
C MET A 299 1.45 11.46 0.24
N TYR A 300 1.69 11.41 -1.07
CA TYR A 300 1.45 10.23 -1.89
C TYR A 300 2.44 10.12 -3.04
N MET A 301 2.88 8.90 -3.35
CA MET A 301 3.73 8.62 -4.50
C MET A 301 3.16 7.52 -5.38
N ILE A 302 3.17 7.70 -6.70
CA ILE A 302 2.99 6.60 -7.66
C ILE A 302 4.35 6.37 -8.32
N LYS A 303 4.90 5.16 -8.21
CA LYS A 303 6.25 4.85 -8.69
C LYS A 303 6.30 3.68 -9.68
N SER A 304 6.89 3.93 -10.83
CA SER A 304 7.21 2.92 -11.86
C SER A 304 8.46 3.31 -12.65
N ASN A 305 8.98 2.39 -13.47
CA ASN A 305 10.08 2.67 -14.38
C ASN A 305 10.02 1.69 -15.57
N GLY A 306 9.53 2.15 -16.71
CA GLY A 306 9.19 1.28 -17.85
C GLY A 306 7.92 0.46 -17.57
N GLY A 307 7.92 -0.81 -17.98
CA GLY A 307 6.81 -1.73 -17.72
C GLY A 307 5.63 -1.62 -18.70
N SER A 308 4.52 -2.29 -18.38
CA SER A 308 3.30 -2.34 -19.17
C SER A 308 2.09 -2.77 -18.32
N GLY A 309 0.89 -2.46 -18.79
CA GLY A 309 -0.36 -2.70 -18.07
C GLY A 309 -1.16 -1.42 -17.89
N ASP A 310 -2.18 -1.47 -17.06
CA ASP A 310 -3.15 -0.40 -16.85
C ASP A 310 -3.32 -0.08 -15.35
N VAL A 311 -3.34 1.21 -15.05
CA VAL A 311 -3.65 1.75 -13.72
C VAL A 311 -4.73 2.81 -13.90
N TYR A 312 -5.92 2.57 -13.38
CA TYR A 312 -7.05 3.43 -13.69
C TYR A 312 -8.15 3.49 -12.65
N ASN A 313 -9.01 4.50 -12.74
CA ASN A 313 -10.11 4.72 -11.79
C ASN A 313 -9.62 4.84 -10.34
N LEU A 314 -8.73 5.82 -10.11
CA LEU A 314 -8.17 6.11 -8.79
C LEU A 314 -8.64 7.46 -8.26
N ALA A 315 -8.88 7.54 -6.95
CA ALA A 315 -9.26 8.77 -6.27
C ALA A 315 -8.40 9.02 -5.02
N PHE A 316 -7.81 10.21 -4.94
CA PHE A 316 -6.97 10.64 -3.83
C PHE A 316 -7.54 11.91 -3.19
N ASN A 317 -8.37 11.70 -2.17
CA ASN A 317 -9.25 12.70 -1.61
C ASN A 317 -8.81 13.14 -0.20
N ASN A 318 -8.95 14.45 0.07
CA ASN A 318 -8.83 15.01 1.42
C ASN A 318 -7.50 14.70 2.12
N PHE A 319 -6.39 14.88 1.41
CA PHE A 319 -5.06 14.76 1.98
C PHE A 319 -4.68 16.04 2.74
N MET A 320 -4.05 15.89 3.90
CA MET A 320 -3.54 16.99 4.70
C MET A 320 -2.13 16.67 5.18
N GLY A 321 -1.18 17.59 5.04
CA GLY A 321 0.17 17.33 5.52
C GLY A 321 1.04 18.55 5.68
N HIS A 322 2.16 18.42 6.39
CA HIS A 322 3.13 19.51 6.58
C HIS A 322 4.56 19.01 6.66
N SER A 323 5.48 19.85 6.19
CA SER A 323 6.93 19.62 6.24
C SER A 323 7.38 18.28 5.63
N ASN A 324 6.60 17.76 4.68
CA ASN A 324 6.98 16.59 3.87
C ASN A 324 7.98 17.00 2.78
N ALA A 325 8.85 16.08 2.35
CA ALA A 325 9.82 16.37 1.29
C ALA A 325 9.14 16.56 -0.08
N TYR A 326 8.28 15.62 -0.47
CA TYR A 326 7.33 15.72 -1.58
C TYR A 326 5.89 15.79 -1.06
N THR A 327 4.97 16.16 -1.95
CA THR A 327 3.53 16.17 -1.68
C THR A 327 2.86 15.14 -2.59
N LEU A 328 2.48 15.53 -3.81
CA LEU A 328 2.09 14.61 -4.88
C LEU A 328 3.32 14.32 -5.74
N ASP A 329 3.83 13.08 -5.67
CA ASP A 329 4.96 12.61 -6.48
C ASP A 329 4.54 11.44 -7.38
N PHE A 330 4.14 11.75 -8.60
CA PHE A 330 3.87 10.74 -9.62
C PHE A 330 5.10 10.63 -10.51
N ASP A 331 5.88 9.56 -10.31
CA ASP A 331 7.19 9.34 -10.92
C ASP A 331 7.25 7.99 -11.67
N THR A 332 7.11 8.06 -12.99
CA THR A 332 7.20 6.88 -13.88
C THR A 332 8.61 6.62 -14.43
N ALA A 333 9.61 7.33 -13.89
CA ALA A 333 11.03 7.13 -14.16
C ALA A 333 11.80 6.97 -12.84
N TRP A 334 11.19 6.27 -11.87
CA TRP A 334 11.67 6.22 -10.50
C TRP A 334 13.06 5.60 -10.42
N SER A 335 14.06 6.43 -10.12
CA SER A 335 15.47 6.05 -10.23
C SER A 335 15.96 4.98 -9.24
N SER A 336 15.17 4.68 -8.21
CA SER A 336 15.49 3.65 -7.21
C SER A 336 15.02 2.25 -7.60
N MET A 337 14.43 2.08 -8.79
CA MET A 337 14.19 0.78 -9.41
C MET A 337 14.84 0.69 -10.78
N ASP A 338 15.22 -0.52 -11.17
CA ASP A 338 15.66 -0.79 -12.53
C ASP A 338 14.56 -0.50 -13.55
N VAL A 339 14.97 -0.11 -14.76
CA VAL A 339 14.04 0.09 -15.88
C VAL A 339 13.54 -1.28 -16.33
N ALA A 340 12.23 -1.51 -16.20
CA ALA A 340 11.59 -2.72 -16.68
C ALA A 340 11.31 -2.65 -18.20
N ASP A 341 11.31 -3.82 -18.85
CA ASP A 341 10.95 -3.92 -20.26
C ASP A 341 9.51 -3.47 -20.50
N GLY A 342 9.32 -2.56 -21.46
CA GLY A 342 8.03 -2.01 -21.86
C GLY A 342 8.10 -0.51 -22.10
N ASP A 343 7.11 0.02 -22.82
CA ASP A 343 7.05 1.46 -23.17
C ASP A 343 6.53 2.34 -22.01
N GLY A 344 6.08 1.72 -20.92
CA GLY A 344 5.44 2.38 -19.78
C GLY A 344 4.07 1.79 -19.48
N ILE A 345 3.64 1.92 -18.23
CA ILE A 345 2.28 1.61 -17.78
C ILE A 345 1.33 2.72 -18.25
N SER A 346 0.11 2.32 -18.64
CA SER A 346 -0.97 3.23 -18.99
C SER A 346 -1.67 3.72 -17.73
N TYR A 347 -1.74 5.04 -17.53
CA TYR A 347 -2.40 5.66 -16.39
C TYR A 347 -3.57 6.52 -16.85
N SER A 348 -4.78 6.21 -16.37
CA SER A 348 -5.96 6.96 -16.80
C SER A 348 -7.07 7.09 -15.75
N ASN A 349 -7.88 8.14 -15.83
CA ASN A 349 -9.00 8.38 -14.89
C ASN A 349 -8.50 8.38 -13.44
N ILE A 350 -7.64 9.36 -13.12
CA ILE A 350 -7.02 9.53 -11.80
C ILE A 350 -7.32 10.93 -11.30
N SER A 351 -7.86 11.03 -10.08
CA SER A 351 -8.24 12.31 -9.47
C SER A 351 -7.51 12.59 -8.17
N PHE A 352 -7.07 13.84 -7.99
CA PHE A 352 -6.48 14.37 -6.76
C PHE A 352 -7.31 15.58 -6.32
N SER A 353 -7.98 15.49 -5.17
CA SER A 353 -8.95 16.48 -4.72
C SER A 353 -8.84 16.81 -3.23
N GLY A 354 -8.87 18.10 -2.88
CA GLY A 354 -8.91 18.56 -1.49
C GLY A 354 -7.60 18.37 -0.72
N TRP A 355 -6.47 18.69 -1.35
CA TRP A 355 -5.15 18.58 -0.74
C TRP A 355 -4.75 19.88 -0.05
N THR A 356 -4.29 19.82 1.21
CA THR A 356 -3.98 21.02 2.01
C THR A 356 -2.69 20.87 2.83
N GLY A 357 -2.04 22.00 3.10
CA GLY A 357 -0.98 22.10 4.09
C GLY A 357 0.35 22.64 3.55
N THR A 358 1.48 22.07 3.95
CA THR A 358 2.81 22.55 3.53
C THR A 358 3.80 21.46 3.09
N CYS A 359 4.80 21.86 2.31
CA CYS A 359 5.97 21.07 1.96
C CYS A 359 7.27 21.78 2.38
N GLN A 360 8.35 21.01 2.57
CA GLN A 360 9.60 21.54 3.13
C GLN A 360 10.24 22.64 2.27
N ASP A 361 10.42 22.39 0.97
CA ASP A 361 10.95 23.36 -0.01
C ASP A 361 10.29 23.12 -1.36
N GLY A 362 9.33 23.98 -1.70
CA GLY A 362 8.50 23.86 -2.91
C GLY A 362 9.21 24.25 -4.20
N THR A 363 10.45 24.76 -4.12
CA THR A 363 11.30 25.03 -5.29
C THR A 363 12.27 23.89 -5.57
N GLN A 364 12.72 23.19 -4.53
CA GLN A 364 13.53 21.98 -4.66
C GLN A 364 12.67 20.74 -4.93
N ARG A 365 11.46 20.68 -4.36
CA ARG A 365 10.51 19.58 -4.52
C ARG A 365 9.11 20.15 -4.59
N GLY A 366 8.70 20.48 -5.82
CA GLY A 366 7.39 21.03 -6.10
C GLY A 366 6.27 20.17 -5.52
N PRO A 367 5.22 20.78 -4.92
CA PRO A 367 4.15 20.01 -4.31
C PRO A 367 3.27 19.27 -5.33
N ILE A 368 3.37 19.60 -6.63
CA ILE A 368 2.85 18.79 -7.73
C ILE A 368 4.01 18.40 -8.64
N LYS A 369 4.32 17.11 -8.67
CA LYS A 369 5.17 16.47 -9.68
C LYS A 369 4.38 15.34 -10.32
N ILE A 370 4.14 15.47 -11.64
CA ILE A 370 3.49 14.43 -12.44
C ILE A 370 4.37 14.16 -13.67
N ASP A 371 5.16 13.10 -13.60
CA ASP A 371 6.08 12.67 -14.65
C ASP A 371 5.62 11.34 -15.25
N CYS A 372 4.98 11.42 -16.41
CA CYS A 372 4.42 10.28 -17.13
C CYS A 372 5.29 9.83 -18.31
N PRO A 373 5.18 8.55 -18.74
CA PRO A 373 5.97 8.02 -19.83
C PRO A 373 5.67 8.74 -21.14
N GLU A 374 6.70 9.06 -21.93
CA GLU A 374 6.50 9.73 -23.23
C GLU A 374 5.75 8.84 -24.23
N ALA A 375 6.06 7.54 -24.25
CA ALA A 375 5.48 6.59 -25.19
C ALA A 375 4.04 6.19 -24.82
N VAL A 376 3.69 6.27 -23.54
CA VAL A 376 2.35 5.97 -23.00
C VAL A 376 1.93 7.12 -22.06
N PRO A 377 1.55 8.29 -22.59
CA PRO A 377 1.23 9.44 -21.75
C PRO A 377 0.02 9.22 -20.84
N CYS A 378 0.03 9.80 -19.64
CA CYS A 378 -1.13 9.74 -18.74
C CYS A 378 -2.31 10.52 -19.32
N SER A 379 -3.53 10.03 -19.18
CA SER A 379 -4.74 10.67 -19.69
C SER A 379 -5.83 10.78 -18.63
N ASP A 380 -6.78 11.71 -18.80
CA ASP A 380 -7.90 11.87 -17.88
C ASP A 380 -7.46 12.03 -16.40
N ILE A 381 -6.43 12.86 -16.19
CA ILE A 381 -5.94 13.22 -14.86
C ILE A 381 -6.64 14.50 -14.40
N THR A 382 -7.16 14.51 -13.18
CA THR A 382 -7.81 15.70 -12.60
C THR A 382 -7.10 16.13 -11.34
N VAL A 383 -6.72 17.41 -11.25
CA VAL A 383 -6.20 18.03 -10.03
C VAL A 383 -7.09 19.21 -9.65
N GLU A 384 -7.81 19.08 -8.55
CA GLU A 384 -8.74 20.08 -8.04
C GLU A 384 -8.49 20.37 -6.55
N ASP A 385 -8.83 21.58 -6.11
CA ASP A 385 -8.73 22.00 -4.70
C ASP A 385 -7.39 21.66 -4.03
N PHE A 386 -6.29 21.91 -4.75
CA PHE A 386 -4.93 21.63 -4.32
C PHE A 386 -4.26 22.89 -3.74
N ASN A 387 -4.16 22.95 -2.42
CA ASN A 387 -3.69 24.11 -1.67
C ASN A 387 -2.53 23.77 -0.73
N VAL A 388 -1.34 23.58 -1.30
CA VAL A 388 -0.11 23.30 -0.52
C VAL A 388 0.90 24.44 -0.72
N TRP A 389 1.46 24.93 0.38
CA TRP A 389 2.47 26.00 0.38
C TRP A 389 3.83 25.50 0.86
N THR A 390 4.87 26.31 0.71
CA THR A 390 6.22 25.93 1.16
C THR A 390 6.55 26.50 2.53
N ASP A 391 7.27 25.71 3.35
CA ASP A 391 7.84 26.14 4.62
C ASP A 391 9.09 27.04 4.43
N ASP A 392 9.81 26.89 3.32
CA ASP A 392 11.00 27.68 2.95
C ASP A 392 10.86 28.35 1.59
N GLY A 393 11.11 29.66 1.53
CA GLY A 393 10.93 30.48 0.32
C GLY A 393 9.54 31.11 0.18
N ASP A 394 9.25 31.63 -1.01
CA ASP A 394 8.04 32.41 -1.32
C ASP A 394 7.37 32.01 -2.66
N GLU A 395 7.75 30.87 -3.22
CA GLU A 395 7.15 30.29 -4.41
C GLU A 395 7.22 28.76 -4.39
N VAL A 396 6.34 28.11 -5.16
CA VAL A 396 6.33 26.66 -5.37
C VAL A 396 6.25 26.32 -6.86
N TYR A 397 6.75 25.16 -7.25
CA TYR A 397 6.69 24.69 -8.63
C TYR A 397 5.67 23.55 -8.82
N TYR A 398 4.84 23.66 -9.84
CA TYR A 398 4.05 22.54 -10.36
C TYR A 398 4.71 22.06 -11.64
N VAL A 399 5.15 20.80 -11.67
CA VAL A 399 5.88 20.19 -12.78
C VAL A 399 5.03 19.06 -13.35
N CYS A 400 4.71 19.16 -14.64
CA CYS A 400 3.97 18.13 -15.36
C CYS A 400 4.73 17.75 -16.63
N GLN A 401 4.78 16.45 -16.91
CA GLN A 401 5.39 15.87 -18.10
C GLN A 401 4.49 14.77 -18.65
N ASN A 402 4.13 14.90 -19.93
CA ASN A 402 3.27 13.94 -20.66
C ASN A 402 1.97 13.55 -19.93
N ALA A 403 1.37 14.50 -19.19
CA ALA A 403 0.17 14.26 -18.40
C ALA A 403 -1.02 15.11 -18.88
N TYR A 404 -2.12 14.47 -19.24
CA TYR A 404 -3.25 15.14 -19.87
C TYR A 404 -4.51 15.09 -19.04
N GLY A 405 -5.23 16.20 -19.01
CA GLY A 405 -6.46 16.36 -18.24
C GLY A 405 -6.68 17.79 -17.76
N GLU A 406 -7.23 17.97 -16.57
CA GLU A 406 -7.71 19.25 -16.06
C GLU A 406 -7.09 19.63 -14.72
N GLY A 407 -6.58 20.86 -14.61
CA GLY A 407 -6.03 21.42 -13.37
C GLY A 407 -4.51 21.59 -13.34
N ALA A 408 -4.03 22.50 -12.47
CA ALA A 408 -2.61 22.79 -12.26
C ALA A 408 -1.80 22.96 -13.57
N CYS A 409 -0.75 22.14 -13.75
CA CYS A 409 0.15 22.15 -14.89
C CYS A 409 -0.21 21.14 -16.00
N LEU A 410 -1.37 20.48 -15.91
CA LEU A 410 -1.80 19.47 -16.87
C LEU A 410 -2.11 20.09 -18.24
N ASN A 411 -1.87 19.32 -19.29
CA ASN A 411 -2.22 19.74 -20.65
C ASN A 411 -3.66 19.31 -20.98
N SER A 412 -4.53 20.28 -21.30
CA SER A 412 -5.92 20.02 -21.65
C SER A 412 -6.14 19.57 -23.11
N ALA A 413 -5.06 19.38 -23.88
CA ALA A 413 -5.13 18.84 -25.23
C ALA A 413 -5.27 17.30 -25.22
N GLU A 414 -5.45 16.72 -26.39
CA GLU A 414 -5.41 15.27 -26.55
C GLU A 414 -4.00 14.72 -26.26
N ALA A 415 -3.93 13.52 -25.68
CA ALA A 415 -2.70 12.84 -25.29
C ALA A 415 -1.87 12.33 -26.49
N ASN A 416 -1.33 13.23 -27.30
CA ASN A 416 -0.67 12.90 -28.57
C ASN A 416 0.66 13.63 -28.83
N THR A 417 1.12 14.49 -27.91
CA THR A 417 2.30 15.33 -28.11
C THR A 417 3.11 15.51 -26.83
N ALA A 418 4.28 14.85 -26.76
CA ALA A 418 5.19 14.96 -25.63
C ALA A 418 5.42 16.42 -25.19
N TYR A 419 5.42 16.65 -23.89
CA TYR A 419 5.63 17.97 -23.33
C TYR A 419 6.20 17.88 -21.92
N THR A 420 6.91 18.94 -21.54
CA THR A 420 7.31 19.21 -20.16
C THR A 420 6.93 20.66 -19.86
N THR A 421 6.36 20.92 -18.70
CA THR A 421 6.04 22.26 -18.24
C THR A 421 6.38 22.45 -16.77
N THR A 422 6.71 23.68 -16.41
CA THR A 422 6.93 24.10 -15.04
C THR A 422 6.14 25.38 -14.82
N GLN A 423 5.19 25.34 -13.90
CA GLN A 423 4.41 26.48 -13.48
C GLN A 423 4.95 26.99 -12.14
N THR A 424 5.35 28.26 -12.11
CA THR A 424 5.71 28.95 -10.87
C THR A 424 4.46 29.53 -10.21
N VAL A 425 4.20 29.15 -8.97
CA VAL A 425 3.07 29.62 -8.16
C VAL A 425 3.61 30.45 -7.00
N THR A 426 3.23 31.72 -6.94
CA THR A 426 3.68 32.68 -5.92
C THR A 426 2.62 33.00 -4.87
N THR A 427 1.42 32.43 -5.01
CA THR A 427 0.32 32.58 -4.05
C THR A 427 -0.58 31.35 -4.04
N VAL A 428 -0.89 30.83 -2.86
CA VAL A 428 -1.92 29.81 -2.63
C VAL A 428 -2.94 30.39 -1.63
N ALA A 429 -4.23 30.21 -1.91
CA ALA A 429 -5.29 30.95 -1.23
C ALA A 429 -5.46 30.55 0.25
N ASP A 430 -5.72 29.26 0.50
CA ASP A 430 -5.94 28.71 1.85
C ASP A 430 -5.28 27.34 1.95
N TYR A 431 -4.07 27.31 2.48
CA TYR A 431 -3.30 26.10 2.75
C TYR A 431 -3.34 25.73 4.24
N SER A 432 -4.34 26.22 4.98
CA SER A 432 -4.44 25.94 6.40
C SER A 432 -4.63 24.44 6.67
N TYR A 433 -4.01 23.97 7.75
CA TYR A 433 -4.09 22.60 8.22
C TYR A 433 -4.19 22.56 9.73
N SER A 434 -4.65 21.43 10.25
CA SER A 434 -4.65 21.10 11.68
C SER A 434 -3.68 19.95 11.92
N THR A 435 -3.18 19.81 13.14
CA THR A 435 -2.25 18.75 13.50
C THR A 435 -2.87 17.69 14.40
N MET A 436 -2.26 16.52 14.40
CA MET A 436 -2.54 15.47 15.38
C MET A 436 -1.88 15.81 16.72
N ALA A 437 -2.45 15.33 17.83
CA ALA A 437 -1.89 15.60 19.16
C ALA A 437 -0.65 14.75 19.47
N ASN A 438 -0.48 13.64 18.75
CA ASN A 438 0.56 12.63 18.96
C ASN A 438 1.62 12.61 17.85
N GLU A 439 1.81 13.72 17.13
CA GLU A 439 2.90 13.84 16.17
C GLU A 439 4.26 13.59 16.84
N LEU A 440 5.07 12.78 16.18
CA LEU A 440 6.46 12.62 16.53
C LEU A 440 7.24 13.90 16.22
N THR A 441 8.21 14.19 17.08
CA THR A 441 9.16 15.32 16.89
C THR A 441 10.49 14.87 16.30
N THR A 442 10.72 13.56 16.23
CA THR A 442 11.81 12.89 15.53
C THR A 442 11.37 11.48 15.21
N GLY A 443 11.87 10.91 14.11
CA GLY A 443 11.73 9.49 13.82
C GLY A 443 12.45 8.63 14.87
N TYR A 444 12.04 7.37 14.99
CA TYR A 444 12.62 6.43 15.94
C TYR A 444 14.07 6.07 15.58
N ASP A 445 14.95 6.11 16.57
CA ASP A 445 16.36 5.74 16.44
C ASP A 445 16.49 4.23 16.18
N ILE A 446 17.21 3.87 15.12
CA ILE A 446 17.42 2.48 14.69
C ILE A 446 18.41 1.70 15.56
N SER A 447 19.05 2.35 16.53
CA SER A 447 20.08 1.74 17.38
C SER A 447 19.62 1.37 18.79
N VAL A 448 18.36 1.63 19.12
CA VAL A 448 17.76 1.35 20.43
C VAL A 448 16.34 0.80 20.26
N SER A 449 15.87 0.04 21.26
CA SER A 449 14.52 -0.50 21.26
C SER A 449 13.46 0.61 21.20
N ILE A 450 12.48 0.41 20.33
CA ILE A 450 11.28 1.25 20.21
C ILE A 450 10.24 0.78 21.23
N PRO A 451 9.66 1.66 22.05
CA PRO A 451 8.67 1.27 23.04
C PRO A 451 7.34 0.88 22.37
N VAL A 452 6.63 -0.09 22.95
CA VAL A 452 5.26 -0.41 22.53
C VAL A 452 4.33 0.78 22.84
N PRO A 453 3.68 1.38 21.83
CA PRO A 453 2.78 2.51 22.03
C PRO A 453 1.44 2.09 22.63
N THR A 454 0.56 3.07 22.85
CA THR A 454 -0.88 2.84 23.12
C THR A 454 -1.68 3.22 21.88
N MET A 455 -2.82 2.55 21.67
CA MET A 455 -3.75 2.91 20.59
C MET A 455 -4.18 4.40 20.70
N PRO A 456 -4.04 5.22 19.64
CA PRO A 456 -4.45 6.61 19.66
C PRO A 456 -5.98 6.72 19.60
N ALA A 457 -6.52 7.85 20.05
CA ALA A 457 -7.97 8.10 20.03
C ALA A 457 -8.49 8.64 18.68
N SER A 458 -7.59 8.89 17.72
CA SER A 458 -7.89 9.45 16.40
C SER A 458 -6.70 9.20 15.47
N PHE A 459 -6.97 9.10 14.16
CA PHE A 459 -5.98 8.87 13.10
C PHE A 459 -6.00 9.97 12.02
N TYR A 460 -6.90 10.95 12.15
CA TYR A 460 -6.96 12.10 11.26
C TYR A 460 -7.49 13.33 12.01
N PRO A 461 -6.92 14.53 11.81
CA PRO A 461 -7.32 15.72 12.54
C PRO A 461 -8.84 15.98 12.48
N GLY A 462 -9.45 16.12 13.66
CA GLY A 462 -10.88 16.44 13.80
C GLY A 462 -11.84 15.28 13.51
N ARG A 463 -11.34 14.06 13.31
CA ARG A 463 -12.16 12.87 13.08
C ARG A 463 -12.03 11.85 14.20
N GLN A 464 -13.09 11.10 14.41
CA GLN A 464 -13.09 9.93 15.30
C GLN A 464 -12.80 8.68 14.46
N PRO A 465 -12.23 7.63 15.07
CA PRO A 465 -12.13 6.33 14.41
C PRO A 465 -13.48 5.88 13.86
N ILE A 466 -13.48 5.30 12.67
CA ILE A 466 -14.70 4.74 12.03
C ILE A 466 -15.23 3.61 12.91
N SER A 467 -14.34 2.71 13.32
CA SER A 467 -14.64 1.61 14.23
C SER A 467 -14.18 1.96 15.64
N ALA A 468 -15.08 1.84 16.61
CA ALA A 468 -14.75 2.13 18.01
C ALA A 468 -13.65 1.17 18.51
N ILE A 469 -12.58 1.73 19.06
CA ILE A 469 -11.50 0.99 19.72
C ILE A 469 -12.11 0.14 20.83
N LEU A 470 -11.88 -1.17 20.80
CA LEU A 470 -12.67 -2.15 21.56
C LEU A 470 -12.65 -1.94 23.08
N ASN A 471 -11.62 -1.28 23.62
CA ASN A 471 -11.54 -0.88 25.02
C ASN A 471 -11.39 0.63 25.29
N GLY A 472 -11.60 1.47 24.27
CA GLY A 472 -11.60 2.94 24.38
C GLY A 472 -10.28 3.53 24.91
N ALA A 473 -9.47 4.12 24.02
CA ALA A 473 -8.39 4.99 24.43
C ALA A 473 -8.96 6.24 25.13
N ALA A 474 -9.04 6.21 26.46
CA ALA A 474 -9.50 7.27 27.35
C ALA A 474 -10.94 7.80 27.07
N SER A 475 -11.82 7.56 28.05
CA SER A 475 -13.13 8.21 28.14
C SER A 475 -13.03 9.74 28.01
N SER A 476 -13.50 10.29 26.90
CA SER A 476 -14.07 11.65 26.87
C SER A 476 -15.58 11.54 26.68
N GLU A 477 -16.29 12.17 27.61
CA GLU A 477 -17.74 12.22 27.82
C GLU A 477 -18.62 12.11 26.56
N GLY A 478 -19.58 11.20 26.65
CA GLY A 478 -20.44 10.82 25.54
C GLY A 478 -21.40 11.91 25.05
N THR A 479 -21.77 11.77 23.77
CA THR A 479 -23.11 12.08 23.30
C THR A 479 -23.51 10.96 22.36
N ALA A 480 -24.43 10.11 22.80
CA ALA A 480 -25.00 9.05 21.99
C ALA A 480 -25.74 9.66 20.79
N ILE A 481 -25.33 9.32 19.57
CA ILE A 481 -26.12 9.57 18.37
C ILE A 481 -26.45 8.20 17.76
N SER A 482 -27.73 7.89 17.72
CA SER A 482 -28.26 6.68 17.10
C SER A 482 -28.00 6.72 15.59
N ALA A 483 -27.26 5.74 15.07
CA ALA A 483 -27.20 5.48 13.64
C ALA A 483 -28.58 5.02 13.14
N ALA A 484 -29.32 5.91 12.49
CA ALA A 484 -30.52 5.56 11.73
C ALA A 484 -30.12 5.50 10.25
N ALA A 485 -30.00 4.28 9.72
CA ALA A 485 -29.90 4.04 8.29
C ALA A 485 -31.20 4.52 7.60
N THR A 486 -31.10 5.56 6.78
CA THR A 486 -32.17 5.97 5.86
C THR A 486 -31.73 5.71 4.42
N ALA A 487 -32.09 4.53 3.91
CA ALA A 487 -32.19 4.27 2.49
C ALA A 487 -33.34 5.10 1.90
N SER A 488 -33.03 6.00 0.96
CA SER A 488 -34.02 6.79 0.23
C SER A 488 -34.65 5.96 -0.88
N ALA A 489 -35.85 5.43 -0.66
CA ALA A 489 -36.70 4.88 -1.71
C ALA A 489 -37.74 5.93 -2.13
N SER A 490 -37.67 6.37 -3.38
CA SER A 490 -38.61 7.31 -4.00
C SER A 490 -39.99 6.67 -4.19
N ASN A 491 -41.01 7.22 -3.52
CA ASN A 491 -42.42 6.88 -3.71
C ASN A 491 -42.96 7.47 -5.02
N ALA A 492 -43.49 6.61 -5.91
CA ALA A 492 -44.46 6.98 -6.92
C ALA A 492 -45.79 6.29 -6.62
N VAL A 493 -46.82 7.12 -6.40
CA VAL A 493 -48.20 6.74 -6.05
C VAL A 493 -48.99 6.41 -7.31
N ALA A 494 -49.72 5.28 -7.32
CA ALA A 494 -50.95 5.14 -8.11
C ALA A 494 -51.96 4.20 -7.44
N THR A 495 -53.21 4.64 -7.46
CA THR A 495 -54.37 4.23 -6.66
C THR A 495 -55.18 3.05 -7.22
N ALA A 496 -55.65 2.22 -6.26
CA ALA A 496 -56.84 1.35 -6.16
C ALA A 496 -57.79 1.08 -7.36
N GLY A 497 -58.20 -0.20 -7.46
CA GLY A 497 -59.44 -0.65 -8.12
C GLY A 497 -59.78 -2.12 -7.80
N HIS A 498 -60.97 -2.36 -7.22
CA HIS A 498 -61.52 -3.65 -6.77
C HIS A 498 -62.24 -4.48 -7.86
N ILE A 499 -62.62 -5.72 -7.50
CA ILE A 499 -63.56 -6.72 -8.13
C ILE A 499 -62.80 -7.82 -8.93
N GLY A 500 -63.02 -9.14 -8.86
CA GLY A 500 -63.96 -10.04 -8.16
C GLY A 500 -64.14 -11.36 -8.95
N VAL A 501 -63.88 -12.52 -8.32
CA VAL A 501 -64.44 -13.89 -8.50
C VAL A 501 -64.22 -14.72 -9.81
N SER A 502 -63.65 -15.94 -9.63
CA SER A 502 -64.11 -17.29 -10.12
C SER A 502 -63.17 -18.14 -11.01
N GLY A 503 -63.05 -19.44 -10.65
CA GLY A 503 -62.93 -20.57 -11.61
C GLY A 503 -61.58 -21.32 -11.73
N TYR A 504 -61.52 -22.56 -11.22
CA TYR A 504 -60.56 -23.66 -11.55
C TYR A 504 -60.87 -24.28 -12.95
N PRO A 505 -60.10 -25.26 -13.56
CA PRO A 505 -58.90 -25.99 -13.10
C PRO A 505 -57.73 -26.23 -14.13
N SER A 506 -56.61 -26.77 -13.58
CA SER A 506 -55.62 -27.74 -14.13
C SER A 506 -54.85 -27.48 -15.44
N SER A 507 -53.51 -27.49 -15.39
CA SER A 507 -52.68 -28.61 -15.90
C SER A 507 -51.18 -28.38 -15.62
N SER A 508 -50.47 -29.50 -15.57
CA SER A 508 -49.07 -29.78 -15.21
C SER A 508 -48.00 -29.23 -16.17
N SER A 509 -46.83 -28.88 -15.65
CA SER A 509 -45.55 -29.50 -16.07
C SER A 509 -44.41 -29.11 -15.12
N THR A 510 -43.66 -30.12 -14.69
CA THR A 510 -42.40 -30.06 -13.96
C THR A 510 -41.23 -30.13 -14.94
N SER A 511 -40.18 -29.35 -14.74
CA SER A 511 -38.83 -29.77 -15.12
C SER A 511 -37.81 -29.28 -14.08
N SER A 512 -37.18 -30.26 -13.44
CA SER A 512 -35.99 -30.12 -12.60
C SER A 512 -34.81 -30.57 -13.45
N PHE A 513 -33.69 -29.84 -13.40
CA PHE A 513 -32.40 -30.38 -13.80
C PHE A 513 -31.40 -30.14 -12.67
N VAL A 514 -31.03 -31.24 -12.02
CA VAL A 514 -29.84 -31.42 -11.18
C VAL A 514 -28.83 -32.15 -12.05
N THR A 515 -27.58 -31.75 -12.06
CA THR A 515 -26.49 -32.57 -12.60
C THR A 515 -25.30 -32.49 -11.67
N SER A 516 -25.12 -33.56 -10.90
CA SER A 516 -23.92 -33.91 -10.14
C SER A 516 -22.92 -34.62 -11.05
N TYR A 517 -21.65 -34.25 -10.99
CA TYR A 517 -20.55 -35.09 -11.49
C TYR A 517 -19.60 -35.45 -10.35
N HIS A 518 -19.55 -36.75 -10.06
CA HIS A 518 -18.48 -37.43 -9.34
C HIS A 518 -17.42 -37.83 -10.37
N THR A 519 -16.14 -37.63 -10.05
CA THR A 519 -15.06 -38.44 -10.62
C THR A 519 -14.02 -38.77 -9.56
N THR A 520 -13.74 -40.06 -9.51
CA THR A 520 -12.83 -40.82 -8.65
C THR A 520 -11.35 -40.54 -8.99
N LEU A 521 -10.50 -40.39 -7.98
CA LEU A 521 -9.05 -40.47 -8.10
C LEU A 521 -8.60 -41.94 -7.94
N ALA A 522 -7.82 -42.42 -8.90
CA ALA A 522 -7.11 -43.69 -8.84
C ALA A 522 -5.63 -43.42 -8.53
N GLU A 523 -5.08 -44.15 -7.56
CA GLU A 523 -3.65 -44.27 -7.30
C GLU A 523 -2.96 -45.01 -8.45
N GLU A 524 -1.85 -44.45 -8.95
CA GLU A 524 -0.78 -45.24 -9.57
C GLU A 524 0.57 -44.80 -9.00
N SER A 525 1.29 -45.77 -8.45
CA SER A 525 2.68 -45.67 -8.06
C SER A 525 3.59 -45.97 -9.26
N GLU A 526 4.59 -45.14 -9.56
CA GLU A 526 5.83 -45.62 -10.17
C GLU A 526 7.05 -44.84 -9.68
N THR A 527 8.06 -45.62 -9.30
CA THR A 527 9.42 -45.26 -8.90
C THR A 527 10.29 -44.94 -10.12
N SER A 528 11.13 -43.89 -10.08
CA SER A 528 12.44 -43.89 -10.78
C SER A 528 13.42 -42.87 -10.17
N THR A 529 14.46 -43.36 -9.51
CA THR A 529 15.91 -43.24 -9.82
C THR A 529 16.54 -41.86 -9.75
N ALA A 530 17.37 -41.69 -8.71
CA ALA A 530 18.34 -40.61 -8.53
C ALA A 530 19.37 -40.57 -9.67
N VAL A 531 19.59 -39.36 -10.20
CA VAL A 531 20.72 -39.04 -11.07
C VAL A 531 21.55 -37.95 -10.40
N ALA A 532 22.85 -38.24 -10.27
CA ALA A 532 23.85 -37.40 -9.61
C ALA A 532 24.09 -36.07 -10.33
N GLN A 533 24.13 -34.97 -9.56
CA GLN A 533 24.66 -33.67 -9.98
C GLN A 533 26.20 -33.72 -9.96
N PRO A 534 26.91 -33.17 -10.97
CA PRO A 534 28.35 -33.01 -10.91
C PRO A 534 28.73 -31.75 -10.13
N SER A 535 29.67 -31.93 -9.19
CA SER A 535 30.38 -30.87 -8.48
C SER A 535 31.18 -29.97 -9.44
N ILE A 536 30.92 -28.66 -9.42
CA ILE A 536 31.80 -27.65 -10.01
C ILE A 536 32.23 -26.68 -8.92
N GLY A 537 33.54 -26.46 -8.85
CA GLY A 537 34.25 -25.90 -7.71
C GLY A 537 34.23 -24.39 -7.60
N THR A 538 34.54 -23.96 -6.38
CA THR A 538 34.84 -22.60 -5.94
C THR A 538 36.05 -22.02 -6.68
N PRO A 539 35.99 -20.72 -7.00
CA PRO A 539 37.06 -19.81 -6.58
C PRO A 539 36.43 -18.54 -5.97
N GLY A 540 36.73 -18.18 -4.72
CA GLY A 540 37.97 -17.51 -4.37
C GLY A 540 37.67 -16.02 -4.17
N GLY A 541 37.51 -15.62 -2.91
CA GLY A 541 37.02 -14.30 -2.53
C GLY A 541 37.93 -13.13 -2.91
N GLN A 542 37.31 -11.97 -3.10
CA GLN A 542 37.93 -10.66 -2.93
C GLN A 542 36.94 -9.71 -2.27
N ALA A 543 37.32 -9.23 -1.09
CA ALA A 543 36.64 -8.21 -0.33
C ALA A 543 36.75 -6.82 -0.98
N TRP A 544 35.61 -6.14 -1.13
CA TRP A 544 35.43 -4.69 -1.29
C TRP A 544 34.03 -4.43 -0.71
N GLY A 545 33.82 -3.67 0.37
CA GLY A 545 34.16 -2.27 0.55
C GLY A 545 32.82 -1.54 0.71
N GLN A 546 32.42 -1.28 1.96
CA GLN A 546 31.16 -0.68 2.37
C GLN A 546 30.85 0.64 1.65
N GLY A 547 29.58 0.81 1.25
CA GLY A 547 28.99 2.06 0.79
C GLY A 547 27.50 2.06 1.14
N SER A 548 27.18 2.59 2.31
CA SER A 548 25.82 2.90 2.76
C SER A 548 25.13 3.85 1.77
N GLY A 549 24.04 3.41 1.16
CA GLY A 549 23.17 4.24 0.33
C GLY A 549 22.44 5.26 1.20
N ALA A 550 23.05 6.44 1.34
CA ALA A 550 22.37 7.62 1.85
C ALA A 550 21.37 8.09 0.78
N PHE A 551 20.13 8.38 1.19
CA PHE A 551 19.20 9.22 0.44
C PHE A 551 19.79 10.64 0.36
N ASP A 552 20.75 10.85 -0.54
CA ASP A 552 21.18 12.18 -0.99
C ASP A 552 20.79 12.32 -2.46
N GLY A 553 19.57 12.81 -2.68
CA GLY A 553 19.05 13.16 -3.99
C GLY A 553 19.68 14.47 -4.47
N GLN A 554 20.92 14.40 -4.95
CA GLN A 554 21.48 15.39 -5.87
C GLN A 554 21.72 14.73 -7.22
N ASN A 555 20.88 15.13 -8.19
CA ASN A 555 20.88 14.97 -9.66
C ASN A 555 19.56 14.28 -10.10
N GLY A 556 18.73 14.83 -10.98
CA GLY A 556 18.95 15.86 -11.99
C GLY A 556 17.74 16.77 -12.19
N TRP A 557 17.96 18.07 -12.00
CA TRP A 557 17.09 19.10 -12.55
C TRP A 557 17.56 19.42 -13.97
N PHE A 558 16.64 19.40 -14.94
CA PHE A 558 16.92 19.83 -16.31
C PHE A 558 17.19 21.35 -16.33
N GLU A 559 18.47 21.74 -16.50
CA GLU A 559 18.81 23.11 -16.93
C GLU A 559 18.28 23.34 -18.36
N ALA A 560 17.12 23.97 -18.50
CA ALA A 560 16.68 24.53 -19.76
C ALA A 560 17.58 25.73 -20.14
N LYS A 561 18.70 25.46 -20.81
CA LYS A 561 19.50 26.52 -21.44
C LYS A 561 18.73 27.12 -22.61
N ALA A 562 18.27 28.36 -22.42
CA ALA A 562 17.74 29.19 -23.49
C ALA A 562 18.81 29.40 -24.59
N VAL A 563 18.61 28.78 -25.75
CA VAL A 563 19.43 29.03 -26.95
C VAL A 563 18.88 30.26 -27.67
N THR A 564 19.47 31.43 -27.41
CA THR A 564 19.36 32.57 -28.31
C THR A 564 20.27 32.36 -29.52
N SER A 565 19.69 32.23 -30.70
CA SER A 565 20.42 32.13 -31.96
C SER A 565 20.94 33.50 -32.40
N SER A 566 22.27 33.68 -32.44
CA SER A 566 22.91 34.73 -33.23
C SER A 566 24.13 34.14 -33.93
N SER A 567 23.99 33.93 -35.24
CA SER A 567 25.04 33.43 -36.13
C SER A 567 26.01 34.54 -36.50
N VAL A 568 27.29 34.38 -36.13
CA VAL A 568 28.41 35.07 -36.77
C VAL A 568 29.52 34.04 -37.01
N SER A 569 30.06 34.09 -38.22
CA SER A 569 30.85 33.08 -38.90
C SER A 569 32.37 33.26 -38.76
N ALA A 570 33.07 32.14 -39.02
CA ALA A 570 34.48 31.97 -39.45
C ALA A 570 35.54 31.59 -38.38
N PRO A 571 36.67 30.96 -38.76
CA PRO A 571 36.79 29.75 -39.60
C PRO A 571 37.77 28.70 -39.01
N ALA A 572 37.79 27.53 -39.65
CA ALA A 572 38.56 26.33 -39.33
C ALA A 572 40.09 26.44 -39.52
N THR A 573 40.85 25.72 -38.68
CA THR A 573 42.23 25.24 -38.93
C THR A 573 42.41 23.87 -38.26
N THR A 574 42.35 22.77 -39.02
CA THR A 574 43.46 21.91 -39.49
C THR A 574 44.34 21.26 -38.41
N VAL A 575 44.12 19.95 -38.25
CA VAL A 575 45.02 18.93 -37.65
C VAL A 575 46.22 18.67 -38.57
N PRO A 576 47.39 18.28 -38.03
CA PRO A 576 47.96 16.99 -38.41
C PRO A 576 48.61 16.19 -37.25
N PRO A 577 48.93 14.89 -37.48
CA PRO A 577 48.96 13.87 -36.44
C PRO A 577 50.35 13.26 -36.16
N SER A 578 50.33 12.28 -35.23
CA SER A 578 51.29 11.17 -35.01
C SER A 578 52.46 11.39 -34.05
N CYS A 579 52.58 10.55 -33.01
CA CYS A 579 53.43 9.35 -33.04
C CYS A 579 53.32 8.50 -31.74
N ARG A 580 53.40 7.18 -31.91
CA ARG A 580 53.37 6.13 -30.86
C ARG A 580 54.65 6.14 -30.00
N LYS A 581 54.54 5.80 -28.70
CA LYS A 581 55.10 4.60 -28.03
C LYS A 581 55.40 4.78 -26.53
N ASN A 582 55.20 3.67 -25.81
CA ASN A 582 55.84 3.20 -24.57
C ASN A 582 55.29 3.59 -23.19
N SER A 583 54.51 2.65 -22.63
CA SER A 583 54.76 1.95 -21.35
C SER A 583 55.78 2.54 -20.36
N ALA A 584 55.32 2.85 -19.14
CA ALA A 584 55.75 2.20 -17.88
C ALA A 584 55.09 2.83 -16.63
N LYS A 585 54.55 1.96 -15.77
CA LYS A 585 54.44 2.00 -14.30
C LYS A 585 54.76 3.33 -13.58
N LEU A 586 53.85 3.78 -12.72
CA LEU A 586 54.14 4.02 -11.29
C LEU A 586 52.85 4.16 -10.45
N ARG A 587 52.85 3.45 -9.31
CA ARG A 587 51.86 3.49 -8.22
C ARG A 587 52.01 4.76 -7.36
N ARG A 588 50.98 4.98 -6.53
CA ARG A 588 50.76 5.99 -5.45
C ARG A 588 49.96 7.18 -5.98
N HIS A 589 48.81 7.57 -5.43
CA HIS A 589 48.20 7.35 -4.11
C HIS A 589 46.72 7.02 -4.26
#